data_AF-A0AAV3ZSE6-F1
#
_entry.id   AF-A0AAV3ZSE6-F1
#
_cell.length_a   1.000
_cell.length_b   1.000
_cell.length_c   1.000
_cell.angle_alpha   90.00
_cell.angle_beta   90.00
_cell.angle_gamma   90.00
#
_symmetry.space_group_name_H-M   'P 1'
#
loop_
_entity.id
_entity.type
_entity.pdbx_description
1 polymer ?
#
loop_
_entity_poly.entity_id
_entity_poly.type
_entity_poly.pdbx_seq_one_letter_code
_entity_poly.pdbx_strand_id
1 'polypeptide(L)'
;MATFGKYFLIVWTILFFNFFMETQAPPSCDHGWTRTPNGEACVKMYIRPPKAWHSARRACRDEGGDLVTIFDETKSNFVRDILAVNNTTTAWIGFHVILTEERWHWLDEDGTPNYTNWRYGYPDEDFWDPMVRAEECAIAAWVNGLGAPWINYVCFVTYPYICEKPLPSKCQWNDTVCLNIHETYDGWKCLKGRDGVARIVWPETYPPGSSGPIISGYALPILRSEKRRRDLQ
;
A
#
# COMPACT_ATOMS: atom_id res chain seq x y z
N MET A 1 47.28 -7.84 39.69
CA MET A 1 46.15 -8.61 39.14
C MET A 1 45.02 -7.67 38.71
N ALA A 2 45.20 -6.85 37.67
CA ALA A 2 44.20 -5.84 37.27
C ALA A 2 44.14 -5.56 35.76
N THR A 3 44.65 -6.48 34.94
CA THR A 3 44.70 -6.35 33.48
C THR A 3 43.79 -7.35 32.76
N PHE A 4 43.42 -8.47 33.38
CA PHE A 4 42.56 -9.50 32.78
C PHE A 4 41.08 -9.10 32.63
N GLY A 5 40.54 -8.27 33.55
CA GLY A 5 39.12 -7.88 33.52
C GLY A 5 38.74 -6.88 32.44
N LYS A 6 39.70 -6.08 31.95
CA LYS A 6 39.44 -5.07 30.90
C LYS A 6 39.26 -5.71 29.51
N TYR A 7 40.03 -6.75 29.20
CA TYR A 7 39.91 -7.47 27.94
C TYR A 7 38.59 -8.26 27.84
N PHE A 8 38.12 -8.82 28.96
CA PHE A 8 36.87 -9.59 28.99
C PHE A 8 35.64 -8.72 28.72
N LEU A 9 35.59 -7.49 29.25
CA LEU A 9 34.51 -6.54 29.01
C LEU A 9 34.52 -5.98 27.58
N ILE A 10 35.69 -5.73 26.99
CA ILE A 10 35.82 -5.21 25.62
C ILE A 10 35.41 -6.28 24.59
N VAL A 11 35.79 -7.55 24.81
CA VAL A 11 35.37 -8.65 23.93
C VAL A 11 33.87 -8.90 24.07
N TRP A 12 33.30 -8.78 25.27
CA TRP A 12 31.84 -8.87 25.48
C TRP A 12 31.07 -7.73 24.80
N THR A 13 31.55 -6.49 24.86
CA THR A 13 30.89 -5.36 24.17
C THR A 13 31.01 -5.44 22.66
N ILE A 14 32.14 -5.91 22.11
CA ILE A 14 32.32 -6.11 20.66
C ILE A 14 31.44 -7.26 20.16
N LEU A 15 31.34 -8.37 20.90
CA LEU A 15 30.44 -9.47 20.53
C LEU A 15 28.96 -9.10 20.68
N PHE A 16 28.57 -8.29 21.68
CA PHE A 16 27.21 -7.74 21.81
C PHE A 16 26.88 -6.68 20.73
N PHE A 17 27.84 -5.83 20.34
CA PHE A 17 27.65 -4.83 19.28
C PHE A 17 27.48 -5.49 17.91
N ASN A 18 28.23 -6.57 17.63
CA ASN A 18 28.10 -7.33 16.39
C ASN A 18 26.81 -8.17 16.34
N PHE A 19 26.23 -8.53 17.50
CA PHE A 19 24.95 -9.23 17.58
C PHE A 19 23.74 -8.31 17.33
N PHE A 20 23.89 -6.99 17.48
CA PHE A 20 22.79 -6.02 17.33
C PHE A 20 22.69 -5.37 15.95
N MET A 21 23.50 -5.83 14.99
CA MET A 21 23.32 -5.57 13.55
C MET A 21 22.73 -6.82 12.88
N GLU A 22 21.72 -7.44 13.49
CA GLU A 22 20.84 -8.35 12.76
C GLU A 22 20.21 -7.51 11.64
N THR A 23 20.65 -7.76 10.41
CA THR A 23 20.18 -7.09 9.21
C THR A 23 18.70 -7.38 9.05
N GLN A 24 17.84 -6.43 9.43
CA GLN A 24 16.43 -6.53 9.05
C GLN A 24 16.38 -6.62 7.53
N ALA A 25 15.81 -7.72 7.03
CA ALA A 25 15.63 -7.91 5.60
C ALA A 25 14.89 -6.69 5.03
N PRO A 26 15.27 -6.20 3.84
CA PRO A 26 14.59 -5.07 3.24
C PRO A 26 13.09 -5.40 3.09
N PRO A 27 12.18 -4.42 3.22
CA PRO A 27 10.75 -4.63 3.05
C PRO A 27 10.49 -5.38 1.75
N SER A 28 9.80 -6.51 1.78
CA SER A 28 9.48 -7.32 0.61
C SER A 28 7.97 -7.41 0.41
N CYS A 29 7.53 -7.73 -0.81
CA CYS A 29 6.13 -8.03 -1.05
C CYS A 29 5.74 -9.38 -0.47
N ASP A 30 4.52 -9.48 0.04
CA ASP A 30 3.95 -10.73 0.53
C ASP A 30 3.80 -11.74 -0.63
N HIS A 31 3.63 -13.02 -0.29
CA HIS A 31 3.45 -14.05 -1.31
C HIS A 31 2.27 -13.74 -2.24
N GLY A 32 2.53 -13.79 -3.56
CA GLY A 32 1.53 -13.49 -4.60
C GLY A 32 1.37 -12.01 -4.92
N TRP A 33 2.13 -11.12 -4.27
CA TRP A 33 2.23 -9.72 -4.64
C TRP A 33 3.51 -9.45 -5.42
N THR A 34 3.42 -8.59 -6.43
CA THR A 34 4.51 -8.21 -7.32
C THR A 34 4.98 -6.79 -7.01
N ARG A 35 6.28 -6.63 -6.79
CA ARG A 35 6.90 -5.32 -6.53
C ARG A 35 6.79 -4.41 -7.75
N THR A 36 6.44 -3.14 -7.53
CA THR A 36 6.37 -2.13 -8.59
C THR A 36 7.76 -1.77 -9.13
N PRO A 37 7.87 -1.23 -10.36
CA PRO A 37 9.17 -0.87 -10.93
C PRO A 37 9.99 0.13 -10.10
N ASN A 38 9.34 1.11 -9.48
CA ASN A 38 9.98 2.07 -8.56
C ASN A 38 10.33 1.46 -7.19
N GLY A 39 9.83 0.26 -6.88
CA GLY A 39 10.08 -0.44 -5.62
C GLY A 39 9.38 0.14 -4.40
N GLU A 40 8.40 1.03 -4.59
CA GLU A 40 7.71 1.73 -3.50
C GLU A 40 6.39 1.05 -3.10
N ALA A 41 5.89 0.10 -3.90
CA ALA A 41 4.64 -0.59 -3.63
C ALA A 41 4.66 -2.04 -4.13
N CYS A 42 3.62 -2.76 -3.75
CA CYS A 42 3.32 -4.13 -4.15
C CYS A 42 1.96 -4.15 -4.82
N VAL A 43 1.82 -4.93 -5.89
CA VAL A 43 0.59 -5.03 -6.69
C VAL A 43 0.15 -6.48 -6.82
N LYS A 44 -1.16 -6.71 -6.75
CA LYS A 44 -1.74 -8.04 -6.94
C LYS A 44 -3.06 -7.95 -7.71
N MET A 45 -3.26 -8.90 -8.62
CA MET A 45 -4.47 -8.99 -9.43
C MET A 45 -5.40 -10.09 -8.93
N TYR A 46 -6.69 -9.77 -8.89
CA TYR A 46 -7.77 -10.68 -8.50
C TYR A 46 -8.68 -10.96 -9.69
N ILE A 47 -8.61 -12.19 -10.22
CA ILE A 47 -9.43 -12.62 -11.36
C ILE A 47 -10.81 -13.08 -10.91
N ARG A 48 -10.90 -13.79 -9.78
CA ARG A 48 -12.15 -14.33 -9.24
C ARG A 48 -12.26 -14.17 -7.71
N PRO A 49 -13.46 -13.88 -7.18
CA PRO A 49 -14.65 -13.45 -7.92
C PRO A 49 -14.48 -12.02 -8.45
N PRO A 50 -14.95 -11.69 -9.66
CA PRO A 50 -14.99 -10.31 -10.12
C PRO A 50 -15.94 -9.49 -9.25
N LYS A 51 -15.71 -8.18 -9.15
CA LYS A 51 -16.43 -7.29 -8.25
C LYS A 51 -16.80 -5.98 -8.93
N ALA A 52 -17.91 -5.37 -8.50
CA ALA A 52 -18.21 -3.97 -8.80
C ALA A 52 -17.10 -3.07 -8.23
N TRP A 53 -16.86 -1.91 -8.82
CA TRP A 53 -15.70 -1.07 -8.49
C TRP A 53 -15.59 -0.76 -7.00
N HIS A 54 -16.68 -0.31 -6.36
CA HIS A 54 -16.70 -0.03 -4.91
C HIS A 54 -16.42 -1.27 -4.05
N SER A 55 -16.88 -2.43 -4.50
CA SER A 55 -16.62 -3.70 -3.81
C SER A 55 -15.17 -4.18 -4.01
N ALA A 56 -14.59 -3.91 -5.18
CA ALA A 56 -13.18 -4.16 -5.47
C ALA A 56 -12.27 -3.26 -4.63
N ARG A 57 -12.57 -1.95 -4.58
CA ARG A 57 -11.91 -0.96 -3.72
C ARG A 57 -11.90 -1.39 -2.25
N ARG A 58 -13.09 -1.78 -1.73
CA ARG A 58 -13.21 -2.30 -0.37
C ARG A 58 -12.36 -3.55 -0.15
N ALA A 59 -12.36 -4.49 -1.09
CA ALA A 59 -11.55 -5.70 -0.98
C ALA A 59 -10.05 -5.38 -0.94
N CYS A 60 -9.57 -4.42 -1.73
CA CYS A 60 -8.17 -3.99 -1.64
C CYS A 60 -7.85 -3.32 -0.29
N ARG A 61 -8.78 -2.51 0.24
CA ARG A 61 -8.65 -1.90 1.58
C ARG A 61 -8.62 -2.91 2.71
N ASP A 62 -9.42 -3.97 2.61
CA ASP A 62 -9.43 -5.05 3.60
C ASP A 62 -8.10 -5.82 3.63
N GLU A 63 -7.31 -5.78 2.55
CA GLU A 63 -5.95 -6.34 2.48
C GLU A 63 -4.84 -5.33 2.81
N GLY A 64 -5.20 -4.17 3.33
CA GLY A 64 -4.25 -3.10 3.58
C GLY A 64 -3.66 -2.61 2.25
N GLY A 65 -4.51 -2.13 1.36
CA GLY A 65 -4.11 -1.40 0.16
C GLY A 65 -5.28 -0.58 -0.36
N ASP A 66 -5.27 -0.27 -1.64
CA ASP A 66 -6.43 0.23 -2.37
C ASP A 66 -6.33 -0.23 -3.83
N LEU A 67 -7.23 0.15 -4.73
CA LEU A 67 -7.08 -0.12 -6.16
C LEU A 67 -5.79 0.51 -6.70
N VAL A 68 -5.19 -0.10 -7.72
CA VAL A 68 -3.94 0.40 -8.31
C VAL A 68 -4.11 1.80 -8.91
N THR A 69 -3.12 2.65 -8.68
CA THR A 69 -3.02 3.99 -9.28
C THR A 69 -1.94 4.01 -10.36
N ILE A 70 -2.11 4.88 -11.36
CA ILE A 70 -1.19 4.94 -12.51
C ILE A 70 -0.83 6.40 -12.79
N PHE A 71 0.36 6.82 -12.34
CA PHE A 71 0.84 8.20 -12.47
C PHE A 71 1.89 8.41 -13.55
N ASP A 72 2.35 7.33 -14.20
CA ASP A 72 3.33 7.40 -15.27
C ASP A 72 3.24 6.20 -16.23
N GLU A 73 3.92 6.32 -17.36
CA GLU A 73 3.97 5.29 -18.40
C GLU A 73 4.63 3.99 -17.92
N THR A 74 5.59 4.07 -17.01
CA THR A 74 6.29 2.89 -16.46
C THR A 74 5.31 2.02 -15.68
N LYS A 75 4.49 2.64 -14.83
CA LYS A 75 3.42 1.98 -14.07
C LYS A 75 2.32 1.46 -15.00
N SER A 76 2.00 2.19 -16.08
CA SER A 76 1.01 1.74 -17.06
C SER A 76 1.46 0.49 -17.83
N ASN A 77 2.71 0.45 -18.27
CA ASN A 77 3.33 -0.72 -18.89
C ASN A 77 3.41 -1.91 -17.91
N PHE A 78 3.73 -1.65 -16.64
CA PHE A 78 3.70 -2.68 -15.60
C PHE A 78 2.30 -3.28 -15.42
N VAL A 79 1.25 -2.46 -15.39
CA VAL A 79 -0.15 -2.94 -15.33
C VAL A 79 -0.51 -3.78 -16.55
N ARG A 80 -0.08 -3.39 -17.76
CA ARG A 80 -0.24 -4.22 -18.98
C ARG A 80 0.38 -5.60 -18.80
N ASP A 81 1.58 -5.67 -18.24
CA ASP A 81 2.29 -6.93 -18.06
C ASP A 81 1.60 -7.82 -17.00
N ILE A 82 1.06 -7.22 -15.94
CA ILE A 82 0.20 -7.91 -14.96
C ILE A 82 -1.03 -8.52 -15.64
N LEU A 83 -1.73 -7.77 -16.50
CA LEU A 83 -2.87 -8.27 -17.27
C LEU A 83 -2.47 -9.44 -18.18
N ALA A 84 -1.33 -9.31 -18.88
CA ALA A 84 -0.81 -10.31 -19.80
C ALA A 84 -0.48 -11.64 -19.10
N VAL A 85 0.27 -11.58 -18.00
CA VAL A 85 0.70 -12.76 -17.22
C VAL A 85 -0.51 -13.48 -16.60
N ASN A 86 -1.57 -12.74 -16.26
CA ASN A 86 -2.81 -13.30 -15.73
C ASN A 86 -3.82 -13.70 -16.81
N ASN A 87 -3.45 -13.66 -18.10
CA ASN A 87 -4.32 -13.96 -19.25
C ASN A 87 -5.68 -13.26 -19.16
N THR A 88 -5.68 -11.99 -18.76
CA THR A 88 -6.89 -11.20 -18.55
C THR A 88 -6.86 -9.95 -19.42
N THR A 89 -8.00 -9.60 -20.01
CA THR A 89 -8.09 -8.49 -20.97
C THR A 89 -8.45 -7.16 -20.32
N THR A 90 -9.05 -7.15 -19.14
CA THR A 90 -9.49 -5.92 -18.45
C THR A 90 -9.47 -6.09 -16.94
N ALA A 91 -9.22 -5.01 -16.21
CA ALA A 91 -9.38 -4.97 -14.76
C ALA A 91 -9.69 -3.56 -14.24
N TRP A 92 -10.40 -3.48 -13.13
CA TRP A 92 -10.61 -2.22 -12.40
C TRP A 92 -9.28 -1.64 -11.89
N ILE A 93 -9.16 -0.32 -12.05
CA ILE A 93 -8.10 0.53 -11.47
C ILE A 93 -8.74 1.64 -10.62
N GLY A 94 -7.93 2.38 -9.87
CA GLY A 94 -8.42 3.36 -8.89
C GLY A 94 -8.96 4.68 -9.46
N PHE A 95 -9.11 4.82 -10.77
CA PHE A 95 -9.55 6.06 -11.41
C PHE A 95 -11.08 6.05 -11.57
N HIS A 96 -11.75 7.12 -11.14
CA HIS A 96 -13.21 7.21 -11.10
C HIS A 96 -13.70 8.66 -11.21
N VAL A 97 -14.97 8.83 -11.57
CA VAL A 97 -15.64 10.14 -11.56
C VAL A 97 -16.26 10.40 -10.19
N ILE A 98 -15.99 11.58 -9.63
CA ILE A 98 -16.73 12.11 -8.49
C ILE A 98 -17.91 12.91 -9.03
N LEU A 99 -19.14 12.40 -8.86
CA LEU A 99 -20.35 12.99 -9.47
C LEU A 99 -20.62 14.44 -9.08
N THR A 100 -20.19 14.87 -7.89
CA THR A 100 -20.37 16.26 -7.43
C THR A 100 -19.45 17.25 -8.12
N GLU A 101 -18.30 16.77 -8.62
CA GLU A 101 -17.30 17.59 -9.31
C GLU A 101 -17.32 17.42 -10.82
N GLU A 102 -17.98 16.36 -11.30
CA GLU A 102 -18.05 15.96 -12.72
C GLU A 102 -16.65 15.82 -13.34
N ARG A 103 -15.71 15.29 -12.54
CA ARG A 103 -14.29 15.15 -12.89
C ARG A 103 -13.75 13.80 -12.46
N TRP A 104 -12.67 13.40 -13.12
CA TRP A 104 -11.95 12.17 -12.82
C TRP A 104 -10.89 12.37 -11.74
N HIS A 105 -10.88 11.47 -10.75
CA HIS A 105 -9.95 11.48 -9.63
C HIS A 105 -9.34 10.10 -9.42
N TRP A 106 -8.10 10.10 -8.94
CA TRP A 106 -7.55 8.95 -8.26
C TRP A 106 -8.17 8.82 -6.86
N LEU A 107 -7.83 7.73 -6.17
CA LEU A 107 -8.50 7.29 -4.96
C LEU A 107 -8.49 8.32 -3.82
N ASP A 108 -7.41 9.09 -3.72
CA ASP A 108 -7.23 10.19 -2.80
C ASP A 108 -7.26 11.48 -3.64
N GLU A 109 -8.18 12.38 -3.29
CA GLU A 109 -8.84 13.39 -4.14
C GLU A 109 -7.95 14.54 -4.67
N ASP A 110 -6.64 14.33 -4.80
CA ASP A 110 -5.67 15.38 -5.19
C ASP A 110 -5.65 15.62 -6.71
N GLY A 111 -6.75 16.17 -7.21
CA GLY A 111 -6.83 16.90 -8.47
C GLY A 111 -6.63 16.09 -9.76
N THR A 112 -6.73 16.82 -10.88
CA THR A 112 -6.61 16.29 -12.25
C THR A 112 -5.24 15.61 -12.43
N PRO A 113 -5.18 14.39 -12.98
CA PRO A 113 -3.91 13.69 -13.12
C PRO A 113 -3.00 14.33 -14.18
N ASN A 114 -1.71 14.39 -13.89
CA ASN A 114 -0.68 14.85 -14.85
C ASN A 114 -0.40 13.82 -15.95
N TYR A 115 -0.77 12.56 -15.72
CA TYR A 115 -0.64 11.46 -16.69
C TYR A 115 -2.02 10.92 -17.03
N THR A 116 -2.28 10.76 -18.33
CA THR A 116 -3.49 10.08 -18.81
C THR A 116 -3.11 9.07 -19.88
N ASN A 117 -3.83 7.95 -19.90
CA ASN A 117 -3.65 6.90 -20.89
C ASN A 117 -5.00 6.39 -21.40
N TRP A 118 -5.94 7.32 -21.62
CA TRP A 118 -7.23 6.97 -22.19
C TRP A 118 -7.05 6.30 -23.56
N ARG A 119 -7.83 5.24 -23.80
CA ARG A 119 -7.96 4.67 -25.13
C ARG A 119 -8.53 5.74 -26.07
N TYR A 120 -8.11 5.73 -27.34
CA TYR A 120 -8.72 6.61 -28.34
C TYR A 120 -10.26 6.47 -28.33
N GLY A 121 -10.96 7.60 -28.21
CA GLY A 121 -12.41 7.66 -28.07
C GLY A 121 -12.92 7.59 -26.62
N TYR A 122 -12.04 7.61 -25.62
CA TYR A 122 -12.38 7.59 -24.20
C TYR A 122 -11.82 8.82 -23.46
N PRO A 123 -12.43 9.28 -22.34
CA PRO A 123 -13.72 8.80 -21.82
C PRO A 123 -14.84 9.06 -22.83
N ASP A 124 -15.71 8.07 -23.00
CA ASP A 124 -16.83 8.14 -23.92
C ASP A 124 -17.95 8.93 -23.24
N GLU A 125 -18.15 10.17 -23.69
CA GLU A 125 -19.18 11.08 -23.15
C GLU A 125 -20.60 10.63 -23.54
N ASP A 126 -20.74 9.83 -24.60
CA ASP A 126 -22.03 9.31 -25.07
C ASP A 126 -22.52 8.11 -24.21
N PHE A 127 -21.65 7.56 -23.36
CA PHE A 127 -22.03 6.53 -22.38
C PHE A 127 -22.89 7.09 -21.23
N TRP A 128 -23.07 8.41 -21.17
CA TRP A 128 -23.91 9.10 -20.21
C TRP A 128 -25.40 8.84 -20.49
N ASP A 129 -26.00 7.89 -19.75
CA ASP A 129 -27.46 7.81 -19.65
C ASP A 129 -27.97 8.98 -18.78
N PRO A 130 -28.68 9.97 -19.36
CA PRO A 130 -29.18 11.13 -18.61
C PRO A 130 -30.20 10.75 -17.54
N MET A 131 -30.83 9.57 -17.64
CA MET A 131 -31.77 9.08 -16.64
C MET A 131 -31.09 8.39 -15.45
N VAL A 132 -29.82 7.97 -15.58
CA VAL A 132 -29.16 7.15 -14.56
C VAL A 132 -28.02 7.88 -13.85
N ARG A 133 -27.48 9.01 -14.39
CA ARG A 133 -26.28 9.70 -13.85
C ARG A 133 -25.28 8.68 -13.26
N ALA A 134 -24.97 7.65 -14.03
CA ALA A 134 -24.23 6.51 -13.51
C ALA A 134 -22.82 6.97 -13.12
N GLU A 135 -22.37 6.58 -11.93
CA GLU A 135 -20.96 6.73 -11.59
C GLU A 135 -20.10 5.98 -12.61
N GLU A 136 -19.08 6.65 -13.12
CA GLU A 136 -18.13 6.09 -14.08
C GLU A 136 -16.81 5.77 -13.40
N CYS A 137 -16.28 4.60 -13.74
CA CYS A 137 -15.05 4.06 -13.21
C CYS A 137 -14.16 3.59 -14.37
N ALA A 138 -12.84 3.63 -14.19
CA ALA A 138 -11.92 3.24 -15.24
C ALA A 138 -11.52 1.76 -15.11
N ILE A 139 -11.57 1.04 -16.23
CA ILE A 139 -10.83 -0.22 -16.42
C ILE A 139 -9.55 0.03 -17.20
N ALA A 140 -8.48 -0.66 -16.84
CA ALA A 140 -7.30 -0.82 -17.68
C ALA A 140 -7.51 -2.00 -18.63
N ALA A 141 -7.25 -1.82 -19.92
CA ALA A 141 -7.46 -2.84 -20.95
C ALA A 141 -6.13 -3.34 -21.52
N TRP A 142 -5.96 -4.65 -21.64
CA TRP A 142 -4.83 -5.23 -22.36
C TRP A 142 -5.03 -5.04 -23.87
N VAL A 143 -4.10 -4.32 -24.48
CA VAL A 143 -4.04 -4.15 -25.94
C VAL A 143 -2.59 -4.35 -26.36
N ASN A 144 -2.37 -5.24 -27.33
CA ASN A 144 -1.02 -5.53 -27.80
C ASN A 144 -0.31 -4.24 -28.26
N GLY A 145 0.90 -4.02 -27.76
CA GLY A 145 1.70 -2.83 -28.08
C GLY A 145 1.29 -1.54 -27.37
N LEU A 146 0.23 -1.53 -26.54
CA LEU A 146 -0.18 -0.35 -25.75
C LEU A 146 -0.04 -0.62 -24.26
N GLY A 147 0.36 0.39 -23.50
CA GLY A 147 0.61 0.31 -22.05
C GLY A 147 -0.65 0.27 -21.19
N ALA A 148 -1.58 -0.64 -21.44
CA ALA A 148 -2.85 -0.77 -20.72
C ALA A 148 -3.75 0.48 -20.76
N PRO A 149 -4.25 0.89 -21.95
CA PRO A 149 -5.09 2.06 -22.07
C PRO A 149 -6.40 1.93 -21.28
N TRP A 150 -6.93 3.08 -20.85
CA TRP A 150 -8.09 3.17 -19.96
C TRP A 150 -9.40 3.36 -20.72
N ILE A 151 -10.48 2.82 -20.16
CA ILE A 151 -11.84 2.89 -20.70
C ILE A 151 -12.76 3.22 -19.52
N ASN A 152 -13.61 4.26 -19.63
CA ASN A 152 -14.65 4.52 -18.64
C ASN A 152 -15.78 3.50 -18.80
N TYR A 153 -16.28 3.01 -17.68
CA TYR A 153 -17.35 2.04 -17.64
C TYR A 153 -18.17 2.20 -16.37
N VAL A 154 -19.37 1.63 -16.38
CA VAL A 154 -20.30 1.79 -15.28
C VAL A 154 -19.83 1.02 -14.04
N CYS A 155 -19.69 1.71 -12.91
CA CYS A 155 -19.03 1.19 -11.70
C CYS A 155 -19.69 -0.07 -11.10
N PHE A 156 -20.98 -0.31 -11.36
CA PHE A 156 -21.70 -1.49 -10.82
C PHE A 156 -21.41 -2.79 -11.57
N VAL A 157 -20.75 -2.72 -12.74
CA VAL A 157 -20.37 -3.92 -13.50
C VAL A 157 -19.21 -4.64 -12.81
N THR A 158 -19.23 -5.96 -12.82
CA THR A 158 -18.19 -6.75 -12.16
C THR A 158 -17.02 -7.04 -13.08
N TYR A 159 -15.80 -6.65 -12.68
CA TYR A 159 -14.55 -7.00 -13.37
C TYR A 159 -13.53 -7.62 -12.40
N PRO A 160 -12.52 -8.33 -12.92
CA PRO A 160 -11.23 -8.48 -12.24
C PRO A 160 -10.71 -7.13 -11.75
N TYR A 161 -9.88 -7.11 -10.73
CA TYR A 161 -9.38 -5.87 -10.14
C TYR A 161 -7.93 -6.00 -9.69
N ILE A 162 -7.23 -4.88 -9.68
CA ILE A 162 -5.81 -4.84 -9.31
C ILE A 162 -5.68 -3.99 -8.04
N CYS A 163 -5.16 -4.60 -6.99
CA CYS A 163 -4.86 -3.94 -5.72
C CYS A 163 -3.39 -3.48 -5.69
N GLU A 164 -3.16 -2.39 -4.99
CA GLU A 164 -1.85 -1.82 -4.68
C GLU A 164 -1.73 -1.58 -3.18
N LYS A 165 -0.60 -2.00 -2.60
CA LYS A 165 -0.24 -1.78 -1.20
C LYS A 165 1.11 -1.08 -1.16
N PRO A 166 1.24 0.08 -0.50
CA PRO A 166 2.53 0.73 -0.36
C PRO A 166 3.48 -0.18 0.42
N LEU A 167 4.71 -0.29 -0.04
CA LEU A 167 5.78 -0.79 0.81
C LEU A 167 6.07 0.30 1.82
N PRO A 168 6.36 -0.05 3.08
CA PRO A 168 6.80 0.94 4.03
C PRO A 168 8.13 1.51 3.52
N SER A 169 8.05 2.71 2.93
CA SER A 169 9.21 3.46 2.51
C SER A 169 10.03 3.79 3.76
N LYS A 170 11.35 3.92 3.59
CA LYS A 170 12.28 4.27 4.68
C LYS A 170 11.61 5.27 5.61
N CYS A 171 11.43 4.93 6.89
CA CYS A 171 10.93 5.88 7.88
C CYS A 171 11.81 7.13 7.84
N GLN A 172 11.33 8.23 7.26
CA GLN A 172 11.95 9.53 7.43
C GLN A 172 11.22 10.20 8.58
N TRP A 173 11.86 10.23 9.74
CA TRP A 173 11.37 10.97 10.88
C TRP A 173 11.76 12.44 10.69
N ASN A 174 10.77 13.31 10.54
CA ASN A 174 10.94 14.74 10.76
C ASN A 174 10.27 15.06 12.11
N ASP A 175 10.88 15.91 12.94
CA ASP A 175 10.70 16.03 14.41
C ASP A 175 9.25 16.12 14.98
N THR A 176 8.21 16.11 14.15
CA THR A 176 6.81 16.23 14.57
C THR A 176 5.82 15.27 13.94
N VAL A 177 6.15 14.54 12.87
CA VAL A 177 5.17 13.68 12.18
C VAL A 177 5.90 12.54 11.47
N CYS A 178 5.45 11.29 11.63
CA CYS A 178 5.80 10.23 10.67
C CYS A 178 5.25 10.65 9.31
N LEU A 179 6.08 11.15 8.39
CA LEU A 179 5.60 11.80 7.17
C LEU A 179 4.91 10.87 6.14
N ASN A 180 4.49 9.67 6.54
CA ASN A 180 3.53 8.82 5.84
C ASN A 180 2.82 7.88 6.84
N ILE A 181 2.06 8.46 7.78
CA ILE A 181 1.06 7.76 8.59
C ILE A 181 -0.28 7.74 7.86
N HIS A 182 -0.45 6.80 6.93
CA HIS A 182 -1.68 6.03 6.96
C HIS A 182 -1.35 4.77 7.76
N GLU A 183 -1.87 4.73 8.97
CA GLU A 183 -1.42 3.95 10.11
C GLU A 183 -1.13 2.47 9.78
N THR A 184 0.14 2.09 9.95
CA THR A 184 0.60 0.71 10.16
C THR A 184 -0.08 -0.34 9.28
N TYR A 185 0.25 -0.36 7.98
CA TYR A 185 -0.02 -1.51 7.13
C TYR A 185 0.57 -2.76 7.80
N ASP A 186 -0.33 -3.66 8.23
CA ASP A 186 -0.01 -4.98 8.80
C ASP A 186 0.71 -5.00 10.17
N GLY A 187 0.43 -4.01 11.03
CA GLY A 187 0.92 -3.99 12.42
C GLY A 187 2.37 -3.52 12.61
N TRP A 188 3.11 -3.27 11.53
CA TRP A 188 4.47 -2.73 11.59
C TRP A 188 4.50 -1.34 12.24
N LYS A 189 5.40 -1.14 13.20
CA LYS A 189 5.60 0.15 13.88
C LYS A 189 6.87 0.84 13.39
N CYS A 190 6.79 2.14 13.19
CA CYS A 190 7.98 2.97 13.00
C CYS A 190 8.52 3.38 14.37
N LEU A 191 9.75 2.96 14.71
CA LEU A 191 10.40 3.30 15.98
C LEU A 191 11.68 4.10 15.74
N LYS A 192 11.96 5.07 16.62
CA LYS A 192 13.23 5.80 16.67
C LYS A 192 14.24 5.03 17.51
N GLY A 193 15.36 4.63 16.90
CA GLY A 193 16.49 4.07 17.63
C GLY A 193 17.19 5.13 18.50
N ARG A 194 18.00 4.70 19.47
CA ARG A 194 18.80 5.63 20.32
C ARG A 194 19.80 6.45 19.53
N ASP A 195 20.19 5.97 18.36
CA ASP A 195 21.04 6.63 17.38
C ASP A 195 20.29 7.70 16.56
N GLY A 196 19.01 7.92 16.84
CA GLY A 196 18.16 8.85 16.09
C GLY A 196 17.66 8.29 14.76
N VAL A 197 18.05 7.07 14.38
CA VAL A 197 17.67 6.44 13.11
C VAL A 197 16.33 5.74 13.27
N ALA A 198 15.38 6.08 12.40
CA ALA A 198 14.07 5.44 12.38
C ALA A 198 14.12 4.09 11.66
N ARG A 199 13.42 3.10 12.22
CA ARG A 199 13.37 1.72 11.73
C ARG A 199 11.92 1.22 11.73
N ILE A 200 11.62 0.34 10.79
CA ILE A 200 10.32 -0.31 10.67
C ILE A 200 10.44 -1.67 11.37
N VAL A 201 9.61 -1.95 12.38
CA VAL A 201 9.70 -3.18 13.18
C VAL A 201 8.36 -3.90 13.29
N TRP A 202 8.39 -5.23 13.34
CA TRP A 202 7.21 -6.08 13.51
C TRP A 202 6.93 -6.31 15.02
N PRO A 203 5.70 -6.08 15.55
CA PRO A 203 5.36 -6.22 16.98
C PRO A 203 5.74 -7.52 17.71
N GLU A 204 5.54 -8.70 17.12
CA GLU A 204 5.88 -10.05 17.61
C GLU A 204 7.38 -10.32 17.78
N THR A 205 8.27 -9.42 17.33
CA THR A 205 9.71 -9.57 17.58
C THR A 205 10.12 -9.30 19.04
N TYR A 206 9.18 -8.94 19.92
CA TYR A 206 9.41 -8.76 21.35
C TYR A 206 8.86 -9.93 22.18
N PRO A 207 9.69 -10.65 22.96
CA PRO A 207 9.18 -11.62 23.93
C PRO A 207 8.36 -10.89 25.02
N PRO A 208 7.23 -11.48 25.47
CA PRO A 208 6.40 -10.89 26.51
C PRO A 208 7.21 -10.73 27.80
N GLY A 209 7.37 -9.48 28.26
CA GLY A 209 8.15 -9.15 29.45
C GLY A 209 9.49 -8.44 29.20
N SER A 210 9.87 -8.20 27.93
CA SER A 210 11.00 -7.31 27.63
C SER A 210 10.57 -5.85 27.79
N SER A 211 11.24 -5.12 28.69
CA SER A 211 11.12 -3.66 28.74
C SER A 211 11.63 -3.10 27.41
N GLY A 212 10.72 -2.73 26.52
CA GLY A 212 11.03 -1.96 25.31
C GLY A 212 11.79 -0.68 25.67
N PRO A 213 12.37 0.03 24.69
CA PRO A 213 13.08 1.26 24.96
C PRO A 213 12.16 2.21 25.74
N ILE A 214 12.62 2.60 26.93
CA ILE A 214 11.91 3.52 27.81
C ILE A 214 11.75 4.83 27.04
N ILE A 215 10.53 5.08 26.56
CA ILE A 215 10.14 6.32 25.91
C ILE A 215 10.09 7.38 26.99
N SER A 216 11.13 8.20 27.09
CA SER A 216 11.04 9.47 27.80
C SER A 216 10.25 10.42 26.92
N GLY A 217 8.98 10.61 27.24
CA GLY A 217 8.12 11.59 26.56
C GLY A 217 6.67 11.14 26.57
N TYR A 218 5.94 11.59 27.59
CA TYR A 218 4.49 11.62 27.75
C TYR A 218 3.67 10.87 26.68
N ALA A 219 3.35 9.60 26.95
CA ALA A 219 2.24 8.94 26.29
C ALA A 219 0.93 9.53 26.86
N LEU A 220 0.16 10.24 26.03
CA LEU A 220 -1.23 10.56 26.35
C LEU A 220 -2.06 9.25 26.34
N PRO A 221 -3.06 9.10 27.22
CA PRO A 221 -3.85 7.87 27.30
C PRO A 221 -4.72 7.70 26.05
N ILE A 222 -4.57 6.58 25.35
CA ILE A 222 -5.49 6.15 24.31
C ILE A 222 -6.80 5.71 24.99
N LEU A 223 -7.89 6.43 24.74
CA LEU A 223 -9.24 5.99 25.08
C LEU A 223 -9.55 4.70 24.30
N ARG A 224 -9.73 3.62 25.05
CA ARG A 224 -10.09 2.29 24.56
C ARG A 224 -11.53 2.32 24.05
N SER A 225 -11.77 2.36 22.74
CA SER A 225 -13.07 2.01 22.17
C SER A 225 -13.20 0.49 22.12
N GLU A 226 -14.03 -0.07 22.99
CA GLU A 226 -14.40 -1.48 22.97
C GLU A 226 -15.11 -1.85 21.66
N LYS A 227 -14.57 -2.79 20.89
CA LYS A 227 -15.35 -3.57 19.91
C LYS A 227 -15.36 -5.02 20.34
N ARG A 228 -16.49 -5.40 20.94
CA ARG A 228 -16.90 -6.73 21.41
C ARG A 228 -16.66 -7.79 20.33
N ARG A 229 -15.87 -8.82 20.64
CA ARG A 229 -15.93 -10.14 19.99
C ARG A 229 -17.27 -10.79 20.36
N ARG A 230 -18.01 -11.26 19.36
CA ARG A 230 -19.04 -12.30 19.54
C ARG A 230 -18.47 -13.58 18.95
N ASP A 231 -18.01 -14.46 19.82
CA ASP A 231 -17.86 -15.88 19.53
C ASP A 231 -19.10 -16.60 20.06
N LEU A 232 -19.69 -17.41 19.18
CA LEU A 232 -20.30 -18.72 19.43
C LEU A 232 -21.00 -18.98 20.79
N GLN A 233 -22.33 -19.04 20.73
CA GLN A 233 -23.16 -20.10 21.32
C GLN A 233 -24.15 -20.57 20.26
#